data_AF-G7YXU9-F1
#
_entry.id   AF-G7YXU9-F1
#
_cell.length_a   1.000
_cell.length_b   1.000
_cell.length_c   1.000
_cell.angle_alpha   90.00
_cell.angle_beta   90.00
_cell.angle_gamma   90.00
#
_symmetry.space_group_name_H-M   'P 1'
#
loop_
_entity.id
_entity.type
_entity.pdbx_description
1 polymer ?
#
loop_
_entity_poly.entity_id
_entity_poly.type
_entity_poly.pdbx_seq_one_letter_code
_entity_poly.pdbx_strand_id
1 'polypeptide(L)'
;MQIDDVKSCAFDSWYDLFKDVTEESVIIPLPKDLVKSLLEDRIILPKSAHLPEPQSEDSDDDCEVWTDESETPERPEFPEFEAKVSDAIAQLGGCVFPKLNWSAPKDAFWLLGDNLLRCRSFTDVYLVLKASDFIAHDLTAPFALCTDFPVENVYDPVEDYRPQLVLRRWKDCRPDSEFRCFVRKKKLI
;
A
#
# COMPACT_ATOMS: atom_id res chain seq x y z
N MET A 1 -3.20 -23.80 7.31
CA MET A 1 -3.36 -22.99 6.09
C MET A 1 -2.24 -23.43 5.17
N GLN A 2 -2.55 -23.69 3.91
CA GLN A 2 -1.56 -24.04 2.89
C GLN A 2 -1.17 -22.79 2.08
N ILE A 3 -0.02 -22.81 1.40
CA ILE A 3 0.42 -21.72 0.52
C ILE A 3 -0.64 -21.44 -0.56
N ASP A 4 -1.23 -22.49 -1.12
CA ASP A 4 -2.28 -22.37 -2.14
C ASP A 4 -3.54 -21.69 -1.60
N ASP A 5 -3.86 -21.85 -0.31
CA ASP A 5 -4.98 -21.13 0.33
C ASP A 5 -4.70 -19.62 0.33
N VAL A 6 -3.46 -19.21 0.67
CA VAL A 6 -3.05 -17.80 0.69
C VAL A 6 -3.01 -17.22 -0.72
N LYS A 7 -2.43 -17.94 -1.69
CA LYS A 7 -2.40 -17.52 -3.09
C LYS A 7 -3.81 -17.32 -3.64
N SER A 8 -4.73 -18.23 -3.34
CA SER A 8 -6.14 -18.12 -3.76
C SER A 8 -6.86 -16.88 -3.20
N CYS A 9 -6.39 -16.35 -2.08
CA CYS A 9 -6.90 -15.12 -1.48
C CYS A 9 -6.24 -13.83 -2.00
N ALA A 10 -5.21 -13.92 -2.86
CA ALA A 10 -4.58 -12.75 -3.45
C ALA A 10 -5.54 -12.04 -4.42
N PHE A 11 -5.45 -10.71 -4.49
CA PHE A 11 -6.40 -9.88 -5.24
C PHE A 11 -6.50 -10.27 -6.72
N ASP A 12 -5.37 -10.52 -7.38
CA ASP A 12 -5.30 -10.96 -8.76
C ASP A 12 -5.97 -12.32 -9.02
N SER A 13 -6.01 -13.20 -8.01
CA SER A 13 -6.62 -14.52 -8.15
C SER A 13 -8.15 -14.50 -8.18
N TRP A 14 -8.80 -13.53 -7.52
CA TRP A 14 -10.26 -13.48 -7.43
C TRP A 14 -10.91 -12.29 -8.15
N TYR A 15 -10.15 -11.22 -8.46
CA TYR A 15 -10.72 -10.00 -9.02
C TYR A 15 -11.45 -10.23 -10.34
N ASP A 16 -10.84 -10.98 -11.29
CA ASP A 16 -11.47 -11.26 -12.58
C ASP A 16 -12.75 -12.11 -12.44
N LEU A 17 -12.83 -12.98 -11.42
CA LEU A 17 -14.01 -13.80 -11.16
C LEU A 17 -15.18 -13.01 -10.58
N PHE A 18 -14.89 -11.93 -9.85
CA PHE A 18 -15.88 -11.15 -9.11
C PHE A 18 -15.95 -9.68 -9.56
N LYS A 19 -15.42 -9.37 -10.75
CA LYS A 19 -15.33 -8.01 -11.30
C LYS A 19 -16.68 -7.29 -11.33
N ASP A 20 -17.75 -8.02 -11.61
CA ASP A 20 -19.12 -7.48 -11.71
C ASP A 20 -19.76 -7.16 -10.34
N VAL A 21 -19.21 -7.69 -9.25
CA VAL A 21 -19.75 -7.55 -7.88
C VAL A 21 -18.78 -6.84 -6.92
N THR A 22 -17.66 -6.33 -7.43
CA THR A 22 -16.65 -5.58 -6.68
C THR A 22 -16.42 -4.21 -7.31
N GLU A 23 -15.84 -3.30 -6.53
CA GLU A 23 -15.46 -1.98 -7.04
C GLU A 23 -14.32 -2.08 -8.06
N GLU A 24 -14.41 -1.26 -9.11
CA GLU A 24 -13.40 -1.19 -10.15
C GLU A 24 -12.02 -0.89 -9.57
N SER A 25 -11.05 -1.68 -9.99
CA SER A 25 -9.70 -1.69 -9.45
C SER A 25 -8.67 -1.90 -10.56
N VAL A 26 -7.49 -1.31 -10.38
CA VAL A 26 -6.33 -1.44 -11.26
C VAL A 26 -5.20 -2.11 -10.49
N ILE A 27 -4.56 -3.10 -11.11
CA ILE A 27 -3.45 -3.87 -10.53
C ILE A 27 -2.16 -3.44 -11.21
N ILE A 28 -1.16 -3.04 -10.41
CA ILE A 28 0.14 -2.55 -10.88
C ILE A 28 1.24 -3.35 -10.17
N PRO A 29 2.11 -4.10 -10.89
CA PRO A 29 3.22 -4.82 -10.26
C PRO A 29 4.19 -3.86 -9.56
N LEU A 30 4.63 -4.19 -8.33
CA LEU A 30 5.63 -3.37 -7.62
C LEU A 30 7.03 -3.59 -8.21
N PRO A 31 7.76 -2.52 -8.56
CA PRO A 31 9.18 -2.60 -8.86
C PRO A 31 9.98 -3.06 -7.63
N LYS A 32 11.04 -3.84 -7.86
CA LYS A 32 11.92 -4.33 -6.79
C LYS A 32 12.54 -3.18 -5.97
N ASP A 33 12.89 -2.09 -6.65
CA ASP A 33 13.48 -0.91 -6.01
C ASP A 33 12.49 -0.22 -5.07
N LEU A 34 11.20 -0.19 -5.45
CA LEU A 34 10.14 0.33 -4.60
C LEU A 34 9.92 -0.57 -3.38
N VAL A 35 9.89 -1.89 -3.56
CA VAL A 35 9.77 -2.84 -2.43
C VAL A 35 10.90 -2.64 -1.44
N LYS A 36 12.13 -2.51 -1.93
CA LYS A 36 13.29 -2.23 -1.07
C LYS A 36 13.11 -0.93 -0.30
N SER A 37 12.71 0.15 -0.99
CA SER A 37 12.43 1.43 -0.36
C SER A 37 11.30 1.34 0.68
N LEU A 38 10.24 0.56 0.42
CA LEU A 38 9.14 0.34 1.37
C LEU A 38 9.58 -0.39 2.64
N LEU A 39 10.59 -1.26 2.56
CA LEU A 39 11.11 -2.05 3.69
C LEU A 39 12.21 -1.35 4.51
N GLU A 40 12.76 -0.24 4.03
CA GLU A 40 13.76 0.53 4.81
C GLU A 40 13.13 1.15 6.08
N ASP A 41 13.82 1.23 7.21
CA ASP A 41 13.19 1.79 8.43
C ASP A 41 12.91 3.30 8.35
N ARG A 42 13.55 4.02 7.40
CA ARG A 42 13.42 5.46 7.26
C ARG A 42 12.28 5.81 6.30
N ILE A 43 11.43 6.77 6.69
CA ILE A 43 10.44 7.37 5.81
C ILE A 43 11.12 8.50 5.04
N ILE A 44 11.58 8.21 3.83
CA ILE A 44 12.10 9.21 2.89
C ILE A 44 11.06 9.41 1.80
N LEU A 45 10.53 10.63 1.68
CA LEU A 45 9.54 10.93 0.66
C LEU A 45 10.18 10.96 -0.74
N PRO A 46 9.45 10.50 -1.78
CA PRO A 46 9.90 10.63 -3.15
C PRO A 46 10.12 12.10 -3.54
N LYS A 47 10.97 12.37 -4.53
CA LYS A 47 11.18 13.76 -5.00
C LYS A 47 9.94 14.45 -5.54
N SER A 48 8.97 13.68 -6.01
CA SER A 48 7.67 14.17 -6.46
C SER A 48 6.75 14.66 -5.33
N ALA A 49 7.07 14.36 -4.07
CA ALA A 49 6.34 14.89 -2.94
C ALA A 49 6.52 16.42 -2.89
N HIS A 50 5.43 17.15 -3.08
CA HIS A 50 5.41 18.59 -2.93
C HIS A 50 5.47 18.92 -1.43
N LEU A 51 6.67 19.01 -0.89
CA LEU A 51 6.87 19.60 0.43
C LEU A 51 6.55 21.10 0.33
N PRO A 52 5.91 21.69 1.34
CA PRO A 52 5.90 23.15 1.44
C PRO A 52 7.36 23.60 1.44
N GLU A 53 7.74 24.44 0.47
CA GLU A 53 9.01 25.15 0.55
C GLU A 53 9.02 25.93 1.88
N PRO A 54 10.13 25.96 2.62
CA PRO A 54 10.21 26.82 3.80
C PRO A 54 10.01 28.26 3.32
N GLN A 55 8.81 28.80 3.59
CA GLN A 55 8.53 30.21 3.36
C GLN A 55 9.42 30.99 4.33
N SER A 56 10.45 31.62 3.77
CA SER A 56 11.31 32.56 4.48
C SER A 56 10.60 33.91 4.53
N GLU A 57 9.54 34.01 5.32
CA GLU A 57 8.89 35.29 5.62
C GLU A 57 8.56 35.34 7.12
N ASP A 58 9.42 36.06 7.85
CA ASP A 58 9.29 36.61 9.21
C ASP A 58 8.02 36.23 10.00
N SER A 59 8.15 35.26 10.90
CA SER A 59 7.29 35.21 12.10
C SER A 59 8.03 34.47 13.22
N ASP A 60 8.41 35.23 14.26
CA ASP A 60 8.98 34.74 15.52
C ASP A 60 7.96 33.83 16.25
N ASP A 61 7.92 32.55 15.92
CA ASP A 61 7.28 31.53 16.75
C ASP A 61 8.22 30.32 16.87
N ASP A 62 8.63 30.03 18.12
CA ASP A 62 9.60 29.01 18.53
C ASP A 62 9.08 27.58 18.26
N CYS A 63 8.98 27.21 16.98
CA CYS A 63 9.00 25.80 16.57
C CYS A 63 10.45 25.42 16.24
N GLU A 64 11.14 24.76 17.18
CA GLU A 64 12.39 24.08 16.90
C GLU A 64 12.16 22.97 15.87
N VAL A 65 12.23 23.36 14.60
CA VAL A 65 12.43 22.45 13.48
C VAL A 65 13.83 21.91 13.65
N TRP A 66 13.96 20.62 13.95
CA TRP A 66 15.21 19.89 13.95
C TRP A 66 15.78 19.87 12.52
N THR A 67 16.39 20.98 12.09
CA THR A 67 17.27 21.01 10.92
C THR A 67 18.62 20.46 11.37
N ASP A 68 18.73 19.14 11.44
CA ASP A 68 20.04 18.51 11.49
C ASP A 68 20.70 18.71 10.11
N GLU A 69 21.75 19.53 10.06
CA GLU A 69 22.62 19.73 8.91
C GLU A 69 23.50 18.50 8.66
N SER A 70 22.88 17.35 8.38
CA SER A 70 23.59 16.13 8.01
C SER A 70 22.92 15.53 6.77
N GLU A 71 23.65 15.53 5.64
CA GLU A 71 23.34 14.84 4.37
C GLU A 71 21.85 14.76 3.99
N THR A 72 21.35 15.66 3.13
CA THR A 72 19.99 15.47 2.57
C THR A 72 19.91 14.05 1.98
N PRO A 73 19.10 13.14 2.56
CA PRO A 73 19.10 11.77 2.11
C PRO A 73 18.67 11.74 0.64
N GLU A 74 19.35 10.94 -0.18
CA GLU A 74 18.96 10.75 -1.58
C GLU A 74 17.51 10.29 -1.64
N ARG A 75 16.63 11.20 -2.07
CA ARG A 75 15.21 10.91 -2.19
C ARG A 75 14.99 9.93 -3.34
N PRO A 76 14.24 8.84 -3.11
CA PRO A 76 14.00 7.85 -4.14
C PRO A 76 13.10 8.44 -5.25
N GLU A 77 13.30 7.94 -6.47
CA GLU A 77 12.49 8.32 -7.64
C GLU A 77 12.00 7.05 -8.35
N PHE A 78 10.73 7.04 -8.71
CA PHE A 78 10.10 5.93 -9.42
C PHE A 78 9.26 6.45 -10.60
N PRO A 79 9.84 7.19 -11.55
CA PRO A 79 9.07 7.97 -12.53
C PRO A 79 8.10 7.12 -13.37
N GLU A 80 8.51 5.92 -13.80
CA GLU A 80 7.64 5.03 -14.57
C GLU A 80 6.48 4.48 -13.72
N PHE A 81 6.73 4.14 -12.47
CA PHE A 81 5.71 3.60 -11.57
C PHE A 81 4.75 4.70 -11.11
N GLU A 82 5.28 5.88 -10.81
CA GLU A 82 4.50 7.06 -10.44
C GLU A 82 3.56 7.50 -11.56
N ALA A 83 4.02 7.46 -12.82
CA ALA A 83 3.16 7.71 -13.97
C ALA A 83 2.01 6.69 -14.04
N LYS A 84 2.29 5.39 -13.89
CA LYS A 84 1.25 4.34 -13.88
C LYS A 84 0.25 4.52 -12.75
N VAL A 85 0.72 4.90 -11.56
CA VAL A 85 -0.15 5.17 -10.41
C VAL A 85 -1.01 6.40 -10.65
N SER A 86 -0.43 7.47 -11.18
CA SER A 86 -1.15 8.71 -11.48
C SER A 86 -2.22 8.50 -12.56
N ASP A 87 -1.90 7.75 -13.61
CA ASP A 87 -2.84 7.36 -14.66
C ASP A 87 -3.98 6.50 -14.10
N ALA A 88 -3.66 5.53 -13.23
CA ALA A 88 -4.67 4.69 -12.58
C ALA A 88 -5.58 5.50 -11.64
N ILE A 89 -5.04 6.46 -10.90
CA ILE A 89 -5.82 7.39 -10.06
C ILE A 89 -6.78 8.19 -10.94
N ALA A 90 -6.31 8.74 -12.07
CA ALA A 90 -7.15 9.48 -13.00
C ALA A 90 -8.27 8.60 -13.58
N GLN A 91 -7.96 7.37 -14.01
CA GLN A 91 -8.95 6.41 -14.53
C GLN A 91 -10.02 6.03 -13.51
N LEU A 92 -9.65 5.93 -12.24
CA LEU A 92 -10.55 5.51 -11.16
C LEU A 92 -11.41 6.66 -10.60
N GLY A 93 -11.25 7.88 -11.11
CA GLY A 93 -12.05 9.06 -10.72
C GLY A 93 -11.35 10.01 -9.75
N GLY A 94 -10.01 9.99 -9.70
CA GLY A 94 -9.18 10.94 -8.96
C GLY A 94 -9.00 10.64 -7.46
N CYS A 95 -9.71 9.65 -6.92
CA CYS A 95 -9.57 9.19 -5.53
C CYS A 95 -9.55 7.66 -5.51
N VAL A 96 -8.58 7.09 -4.81
CA VAL A 96 -8.38 5.64 -4.74
C VAL A 96 -8.15 5.15 -3.32
N PHE A 97 -8.45 3.87 -3.10
CA PHE A 97 -8.10 3.12 -1.91
C PHE A 97 -6.96 2.15 -2.24
N PRO A 98 -5.75 2.32 -1.67
CA PRO A 98 -4.62 1.44 -1.95
C PRO A 98 -4.68 0.17 -1.11
N LYS A 99 -4.21 -0.94 -1.68
CA LYS A 99 -3.90 -2.18 -0.96
C LYS A 99 -2.82 -2.98 -1.70
N LEU A 100 -2.22 -3.98 -1.05
CA LEU A 100 -1.40 -4.99 -1.72
C LEU A 100 -2.22 -6.23 -2.06
N ASN A 101 -1.56 -7.35 -2.37
CA ASN A 101 -2.16 -8.63 -2.71
C ASN A 101 -3.26 -9.04 -1.71
N TRP A 102 -3.04 -8.86 -0.41
CA TRP A 102 -3.99 -9.27 0.63
C TRP A 102 -4.48 -8.10 1.48
N SER A 103 -3.54 -7.33 2.03
CA SER A 103 -3.79 -6.37 3.10
C SER A 103 -3.91 -4.94 2.59
N ALA A 104 -4.71 -4.14 3.28
CA ALA A 104 -4.80 -2.70 3.09
C ALA A 104 -4.13 -1.98 4.27
N PRO A 105 -3.55 -0.78 4.07
CA PRO A 105 -2.80 -0.05 5.09
C PRO A 105 -3.70 0.63 6.14
N LYS A 106 -4.59 -0.14 6.77
CA LYS A 106 -5.63 0.33 7.72
C LYS A 106 -5.09 0.88 9.03
N ASP A 107 -3.81 0.67 9.29
CA ASP A 107 -3.03 1.15 10.43
C ASP A 107 -2.31 2.47 10.12
N ALA A 108 -2.22 2.87 8.85
CA ALA A 108 -1.52 4.08 8.40
C ALA A 108 -2.46 5.21 7.92
N PHE A 109 -3.79 5.09 8.12
CA PHE A 109 -4.76 6.10 7.67
C PHE A 109 -4.55 7.48 8.29
N TRP A 110 -3.97 7.54 9.49
CA TRP A 110 -3.72 8.77 10.26
C TRP A 110 -2.73 9.71 9.58
N LEU A 111 -1.95 9.21 8.61
CA LEU A 111 -1.03 10.01 7.80
C LEU A 111 -1.75 10.83 6.73
N LEU A 112 -3.01 10.49 6.45
CA LEU A 112 -3.85 11.23 5.50
C LEU A 112 -4.67 12.27 6.27
N GLY A 113 -4.68 13.50 5.78
CA GLY A 113 -5.31 14.64 6.47
C GLY A 113 -6.83 14.53 6.66
N ASP A 114 -7.49 13.54 6.03
CA ASP A 114 -8.92 13.28 6.17
C ASP A 114 -9.26 12.08 7.05
N ASN A 115 -8.27 11.43 7.67
CA ASN A 115 -8.42 10.18 8.46
C ASN A 115 -9.16 9.06 7.70
N LEU A 116 -9.16 9.12 6.37
CA LEU A 116 -9.73 8.11 5.50
C LEU A 116 -8.60 7.55 4.65
N LEU A 117 -8.71 6.29 4.23
CA LEU A 117 -7.75 5.70 3.27
C LEU A 117 -8.04 6.15 1.84
N ARG A 118 -8.16 7.47 1.64
CA ARG A 118 -8.45 8.10 0.37
C ARG A 118 -7.18 8.79 -0.15
N CYS A 119 -6.52 8.14 -1.09
CA CYS A 119 -5.33 8.69 -1.75
C CYS A 119 -5.72 9.42 -3.03
N ARG A 120 -5.11 10.59 -3.28
CA ARG A 120 -5.32 11.42 -4.47
C ARG A 120 -4.06 11.56 -5.32
N SER A 121 -2.90 11.28 -4.74
CA SER A 121 -1.61 11.37 -5.39
C SER A 121 -0.77 10.10 -5.16
N PHE A 122 0.29 9.94 -5.96
CA PHE A 122 1.29 8.92 -5.71
C PHE A 122 1.95 9.07 -4.33
N THR A 123 2.19 10.31 -3.89
CA THR A 123 2.76 10.61 -2.57
C THR A 123 1.90 10.05 -1.44
N ASP A 124 0.57 10.24 -1.51
CA ASP A 124 -0.35 9.70 -0.50
C ASP A 124 -0.27 8.17 -0.45
N VAL A 125 -0.27 7.52 -1.62
CA VAL A 125 -0.18 6.06 -1.74
C VAL A 125 1.14 5.56 -1.17
N TYR A 126 2.26 6.20 -1.55
CA TYR A 126 3.58 5.84 -1.06
C TYR A 126 3.66 5.95 0.47
N LEU A 127 3.17 7.06 1.02
CA LEU A 127 3.22 7.36 2.45
C LEU A 127 2.48 6.30 3.28
N VAL A 128 1.25 5.95 2.90
CA VAL A 128 0.46 4.96 3.67
C VAL A 128 0.99 3.54 3.51
N LEU A 129 1.53 3.18 2.34
CA LEU A 129 2.18 1.88 2.18
C LEU A 129 3.46 1.77 3.01
N LYS A 130 4.23 2.86 3.05
CA LYS A 130 5.51 2.94 3.75
C LYS A 130 5.37 2.81 5.27
N ALA A 131 4.28 3.33 5.82
CA ALA A 131 4.06 3.39 7.25
C ALA A 131 3.14 2.30 7.82
N SER A 132 2.75 1.32 7.00
CA SER A 132 1.83 0.25 7.42
C SER A 132 2.57 -1.05 7.73
N ASP A 133 2.37 -1.56 8.93
CA ASP A 133 2.85 -2.86 9.38
C ASP A 133 2.15 -3.99 8.61
N PHE A 134 0.88 -3.82 8.25
CA PHE A 134 0.17 -4.78 7.41
C PHE A 134 0.80 -4.92 6.03
N ILE A 135 1.26 -3.81 5.46
CA ILE A 135 1.97 -3.82 4.18
C ILE A 135 3.37 -4.42 4.33
N ALA A 136 4.10 -4.09 5.39
CA ALA A 136 5.39 -4.71 5.68
C ALA A 136 5.27 -6.24 5.83
N HIS A 137 4.22 -6.72 6.51
CA HIS A 137 3.93 -8.15 6.63
C HIS A 137 3.65 -8.81 5.28
N ASP A 138 2.80 -8.21 4.44
CA ASP A 138 2.52 -8.71 3.08
C ASP A 138 3.80 -8.82 2.23
N LEU A 139 4.77 -7.92 2.41
CA LEU A 139 6.04 -7.91 1.67
C LEU A 139 7.08 -8.90 2.21
N THR A 140 7.15 -9.10 3.53
CA THR A 140 8.23 -9.87 4.18
C THR A 140 7.83 -11.30 4.54
N ALA A 141 6.58 -11.50 4.96
CA ALA A 141 6.14 -12.72 5.62
C ALA A 141 4.76 -13.23 5.14
N PRO A 142 4.39 -13.15 3.84
CA PRO A 142 3.03 -13.47 3.40
C PRO A 142 2.62 -14.93 3.65
N PHE A 143 3.58 -15.85 3.73
CA PHE A 143 3.35 -17.29 3.93
C PHE A 143 3.84 -17.79 5.30
N ALA A 144 4.18 -16.91 6.24
CA ALA A 144 4.78 -17.32 7.53
C ALA A 144 3.88 -18.23 8.38
N LEU A 145 2.57 -18.21 8.16
CA LEU A 145 1.59 -19.04 8.88
C LEU A 145 1.18 -20.32 8.10
N CYS A 146 1.81 -20.58 6.96
CA CYS A 146 1.53 -21.75 6.13
C CYS A 146 2.27 -22.98 6.64
N THR A 147 1.57 -24.11 6.77
CA THR A 147 2.14 -25.36 7.33
C THR A 147 3.08 -26.08 6.38
N ASP A 148 2.93 -25.82 5.08
CA ASP A 148 3.70 -26.34 3.95
C ASP A 148 4.82 -25.39 3.53
N PHE A 149 5.01 -24.27 4.23
CA PHE A 149 6.12 -23.35 4.00
C PHE A 149 7.38 -23.88 4.72
N PRO A 150 8.43 -24.27 3.98
CA PRO A 150 9.62 -24.85 4.58
C PRO A 150 10.34 -23.82 5.45
N VAL A 151 10.64 -24.19 6.70
CA VAL A 151 11.31 -23.34 7.70
C VAL A 151 12.69 -22.86 7.21
N GLU A 152 13.30 -23.61 6.31
CA GLU A 152 14.59 -23.26 5.69
C GLU A 152 14.49 -22.10 4.69
N ASN A 153 13.30 -21.83 4.13
CA ASN A 153 13.07 -20.77 3.13
C ASN A 153 12.41 -19.51 3.72
N VAL A 154 12.39 -19.35 5.05
CA VAL A 154 11.77 -18.18 5.70
C VAL A 154 12.39 -16.85 5.28
N TYR A 155 13.65 -16.89 4.82
CA TYR A 155 14.39 -15.74 4.32
C TYR A 155 14.57 -15.74 2.80
N ASP A 156 14.16 -16.81 2.11
CA ASP A 156 14.26 -16.89 0.66
C ASP A 156 12.97 -16.34 0.03
N PRO A 157 13.08 -15.36 -0.89
CA PRO A 157 11.93 -14.87 -1.61
C PRO A 157 11.31 -16.04 -2.39
N VAL A 158 10.04 -16.34 -2.12
CA VAL A 158 9.28 -17.31 -2.92
C VAL A 158 9.39 -16.87 -4.37
N GLU A 159 10.02 -17.67 -5.24
CA GLU A 159 10.36 -17.25 -6.61
C GLU A 159 9.13 -16.80 -7.44
N ASP A 160 7.94 -17.24 -7.02
CA ASP A 160 6.66 -16.96 -7.67
C ASP A 160 5.86 -15.83 -6.97
N TYR A 161 6.36 -15.26 -5.87
CA TYR A 161 5.68 -14.14 -5.20
C TYR A 161 5.98 -12.83 -5.92
N ARG A 162 4.91 -12.21 -6.42
CA ARG A 162 4.97 -10.90 -7.08
C ARG A 162 4.10 -9.93 -6.29
N PRO A 163 4.69 -9.02 -5.48
CA PRO A 163 3.93 -7.99 -4.82
C PRO A 163 3.29 -7.07 -5.87
N GLN A 164 2.02 -6.75 -5.67
CA GLN A 164 1.20 -5.95 -6.57
C GLN A 164 0.47 -4.87 -5.79
N LEU A 165 0.47 -3.65 -6.33
CA LEU A 165 -0.28 -2.52 -5.84
C LEU A 165 -1.65 -2.59 -6.50
N VAL A 166 -2.68 -2.63 -5.67
CA VAL A 166 -4.05 -2.59 -6.13
C VAL A 166 -4.62 -1.23 -5.74
N LEU A 167 -5.00 -0.46 -6.75
CA LEU A 167 -5.73 0.79 -6.57
C LEU A 167 -7.19 0.51 -6.86
N ARG A 168 -8.03 0.65 -5.84
CA ARG A 168 -9.48 0.49 -5.97
C ARG A 168 -10.13 1.86 -6.05
N ARG A 169 -11.19 2.03 -6.83
CA ARG A 169 -11.97 3.27 -6.83
C ARG A 169 -12.42 3.58 -5.41
N TRP A 170 -12.14 4.79 -4.94
CA TRP A 170 -12.61 5.23 -3.63
C TRP A 170 -14.13 5.34 -3.63
N LYS A 171 -14.76 4.77 -2.61
CA LYS A 171 -16.19 4.87 -2.37
C LYS A 171 -16.41 5.07 -0.88
N ASP A 172 -17.27 6.01 -0.54
CA ASP A 172 -17.71 6.21 0.83
C ASP A 172 -18.69 5.08 1.20
N CYS A 173 -18.19 4.15 2.01
CA CYS A 173 -18.95 3.01 2.50
C CYS A 173 -19.29 3.26 3.97
N ARG A 174 -20.57 3.19 4.31
CA ARG A 174 -21.01 3.26 5.71
C ARG A 174 -20.47 2.04 6.46
N PRO A 175 -19.71 2.23 7.56
CA PRO A 175 -19.17 1.11 8.33
C PRO A 175 -20.27 0.16 8.83
N ASP A 176 -21.45 0.68 9.17
CA ASP A 176 -22.61 -0.11 9.61
C ASP A 176 -23.13 -1.09 8.55
N SER A 177 -22.73 -0.93 7.30
CA SER A 177 -23.11 -1.77 6.16
C SER A 177 -21.99 -2.71 5.69
N GLU A 178 -20.87 -2.77 6.42
CA GLU A 178 -19.79 -3.72 6.18
C GLU A 178 -20.00 -4.98 7.02
N PHE A 179 -20.06 -6.14 6.36
CA PHE A 179 -20.22 -7.43 7.01
C PHE A 179 -19.06 -8.35 6.66
N ARG A 180 -18.55 -9.08 7.65
CA ARG A 180 -17.64 -10.20 7.43
C ARG A 180 -18.43 -11.50 7.41
N CYS A 181 -18.48 -12.11 6.24
CA CYS A 181 -19.17 -13.38 6.00
C CYS A 181 -18.19 -14.55 6.11
N PHE A 182 -18.56 -15.61 6.83
CA PHE A 182 -17.75 -16.83 6.94
C PHE A 182 -18.39 -17.93 6.08
N VAL A 183 -17.60 -18.56 5.21
CA VAL A 183 -18.09 -19.61 4.32
C VAL A 183 -17.35 -20.92 4.62
N ARG A 184 -18.10 -21.99 4.88
CA ARG A 184 -17.55 -23.34 5.08
C ARG A 184 -18.31 -24.33 4.23
N LYS A 185 -17.60 -25.16 3.46
CA LYS A 185 -18.19 -26.16 2.54
C LYS A 185 -19.26 -25.54 1.61
N LYS A 186 -18.94 -24.39 1.02
CA LYS A 186 -19.84 -23.62 0.12
C LYS A 186 -21.17 -23.18 0.76
N LYS A 187 -21.23 -23.05 2.09
CA LYS A 187 -22.38 -22.52 2.82
C LYS A 187 -21.95 -21.37 3.72
N LEU A 188 -22.78 -20.32 3.78
CA LEU A 188 -22.64 -19.22 4.73
C LEU A 188 -22.95 -19.72 6.15
N ILE A 189 -22.10 -19.39 7.12
CA ILE A 189 -22.23 -19.77 8.53
C ILE A 189 -22.24 -18.56 9.45
#